data_AF-A0A4V1J5U8-F1
#
_entry.id   AF-A0A4V1J5U8-F1
#
_cell.length_a   1.000
_cell.length_b   1.000
_cell.length_c   1.000
_cell.angle_alpha   90.00
_cell.angle_beta   90.00
_cell.angle_gamma   90.00
#
_symmetry.space_group_name_H-M   'P 1'
#
loop_
_entity.id
_entity.type
_entity.pdbx_description
1 polymer ?
#
loop_
_entity_poly.entity_id
_entity_poly.type
_entity_poly.pdbx_seq_one_letter_code
_entity_poly.pdbx_strand_id
1 'polypeptide(L)' 'QIWVISRYIKNDHLQYAVKVALSLTAVCLPAWFDSSMHFFQAQRMQWITVVTFIVLSPTIGRTLLMSIYRVLGTLY' A
#
# COMPACT_ATOMS: atom_id res chain seq x y z
N GLN A 1 22.64 -17.36 -2.07
CA GLN A 1 21.42 -16.78 -1.44
C GLN A 1 20.86 -15.55 -2.17
N ILE A 2 21.69 -14.74 -2.84
CA ILE A 2 21.26 -13.56 -3.65
C ILE A 2 20.22 -13.90 -4.74
N TRP A 3 20.28 -15.10 -5.33
CA TRP A 3 19.40 -15.50 -6.43
C TRP A 3 17.93 -15.70 -6.02
N VAL A 4 17.69 -16.16 -4.79
CA VAL A 4 16.34 -16.37 -4.25
C VAL A 4 15.66 -15.02 -3.98
N ILE A 5 16.41 -14.07 -3.42
CA ILE A 5 15.94 -12.71 -3.15
C ILE A 5 15.62 -11.99 -4.46
N SER A 6 16.48 -12.14 -5.49
CA SER A 6 16.22 -11.57 -6.82
C SER A 6 14.96 -12.14 -7.48
N ARG A 7 14.60 -13.40 -7.22
CA ARG A 7 13.34 -14.01 -7.71
C ARG A 7 12.11 -13.46 -6.99
N TYR A 8 12.21 -13.14 -5.70
CA TYR A 8 11.15 -12.51 -4.93
C TYR A 8 10.91 -11.05 -5.34
N ILE A 9 11.97 -10.29 -5.61
CA ILE A 9 11.87 -8.89 -6.07
C ILE A 9 11.21 -8.78 -7.46
N LYS A 10 11.33 -9.82 -8.28
CA LYS A 10 10.73 -9.90 -9.62
C LYS A 10 9.24 -10.27 -9.60
N ASN A 11 8.66 -10.47 -8.41
CA ASN A 11 7.26 -10.81 -8.27
C ASN A 11 6.41 -9.53 -8.38
N ASP A 12 5.49 -9.48 -9.34
CA ASP A 12 4.73 -8.26 -9.68
C ASP A 12 3.95 -7.69 -8.48
N HIS A 13 3.46 -8.57 -7.61
CA HIS A 13 2.79 -8.19 -6.37
C HIS A 13 3.67 -7.37 -5.43
N LEU A 14 4.98 -7.69 -5.35
CA LEU A 14 5.94 -7.00 -4.48
C LEU A 14 6.27 -5.62 -5.03
N GLN A 15 6.48 -5.52 -6.34
CA GLN A 15 6.71 -4.22 -6.99
C GLN A 15 5.50 -3.31 -6.88
N TYR A 16 4.29 -3.85 -7.04
CA TYR A 16 3.05 -3.12 -6.83
C TYR A 16 2.93 -2.63 -5.37
N ALA A 17 3.16 -3.51 -4.40
CA ALA A 17 3.08 -3.17 -2.98
C ALA A 17 4.07 -2.05 -2.60
N VAL A 18 5.31 -2.09 -3.10
CA VAL A 18 6.32 -1.05 -2.84
C VAL A 18 5.91 0.28 -3.47
N LYS A 19 5.43 0.29 -4.72
CA LYS A 19 4.95 1.52 -5.37
C LYS A 19 3.79 2.15 -4.62
N VAL A 20 2.82 1.33 -4.19
CA VAL A 20 1.68 1.79 -3.41
C VAL A 20 2.12 2.35 -2.05
N ALA A 21 3.02 1.67 -1.36
CA ALA A 21 3.56 2.13 -0.08
C ALA A 21 4.25 3.48 -0.22
N LEU A 22 5.12 3.65 -1.23
CA LEU A 22 5.77 4.93 -1.54
C LEU A 22 4.78 6.05 -1.79
N SER A 23 3.74 5.80 -2.61
CA SER A 23 2.68 6.79 -2.87
C SER A 23 1.91 7.16 -1.61
N LEU A 24 1.56 6.18 -0.78
CA LEU A 24 0.83 6.42 0.47
C LEU A 24 1.69 7.22 1.47
N THR A 25 2.97 6.88 1.59
CA THR A 25 3.92 7.61 2.42
C THR A 25 4.07 9.05 1.92
N ALA A 26 4.18 9.28 0.61
CA ALA A 26 4.24 10.62 0.03
C ALA A 26 3.00 11.46 0.34
N VAL A 27 1.81 10.85 0.33
CA VAL A 27 0.54 11.53 0.66
C VAL A 27 0.42 11.81 2.16
N CYS A 28 0.89 10.91 3.02
CA CYS A 28 0.82 11.06 4.48
C CYS A 28 1.94 11.93 5.07
N LEU A 29 3.11 11.98 4.42
CA LEU A 29 4.28 12.77 4.83
C LEU A 29 3.96 14.23 5.18
N PRO A 30 3.26 15.02 4.34
CA PRO A 30 2.96 16.41 4.63
C PRO A 30 2.02 16.62 5.83
N ALA A 31 1.33 15.58 6.31
CA ALA A 31 0.51 15.67 7.52
C ALA A 31 1.34 15.69 8.82
N TRP A 32 2.62 15.30 8.77
CA TRP A 32 3.50 15.21 9.94
C TRP A 32 4.46 16.39 10.12
N PHE A 33 4.56 17.29 9.13
CA PHE A 33 5.43 18.47 9.22
C PHE A 33 4.61 19.72 9.57
N ASP A 34 4.97 20.41 10.66
CA ASP A 34 4.30 21.64 11.11
C ASP A 34 4.27 22.74 10.03
N SER A 35 5.35 22.88 9.25
CA SER A 35 5.43 23.86 8.16
C SER A 35 4.48 23.55 6.99
N SER A 36 4.12 22.27 6.79
CA SER A 36 3.27 21.81 5.69
C SER A 36 1.80 21.71 6.11
N MET A 37 1.53 21.64 7.41
CA MET A 37 0.21 21.44 7.98
C MET A 37 -0.76 22.59 7.66
N HIS A 38 -0.27 23.83 7.62
CA HIS A 38 -1.09 25.00 7.27
C HIS A 38 -1.59 24.94 5.81
N PHE A 39 -0.74 24.48 4.89
CA PHE A 39 -1.09 24.23 3.48
C PHE A 39 -1.98 22.99 3.34
N PHE A 40 -1.71 21.94 4.11
CA PHE A 40 -2.46 20.68 4.11
C PHE A 40 -3.92 20.88 4.54
N GLN A 41 -4.16 21.70 5.58
CA GLN A 41 -5.50 22.07 6.02
C GLN A 41 -6.22 23.00 5.05
N ALA A 42 -5.51 24.01 4.51
CA ALA A 42 -6.08 24.94 3.54
C ALA A 42 -6.59 24.25 2.26
N GLN A 43 -5.86 23.24 1.78
CA GLN A 43 -6.21 22.46 0.60
C GLN A 43 -7.05 21.21 0.90
N ARG A 44 -7.45 21.00 2.17
CA ARG A 44 -8.21 19.83 2.64
C ARG A 44 -7.58 18.50 2.20
N MET A 45 -6.25 18.39 2.20
CA MET A 45 -5.54 17.22 1.70
C MET A 45 -5.80 15.91 2.47
N GLN A 46 -6.41 16.01 3.66
CA GLN A 46 -6.99 14.88 4.39
C GLN A 46 -7.87 13.98 3.50
N TRP A 47 -8.57 14.54 2.52
CA TRP A 47 -9.39 13.76 1.58
C TRP A 47 -8.57 12.88 0.64
N ILE A 48 -7.36 13.30 0.26
CA ILE A 48 -6.47 12.52 -0.61
C ILE A 48 -6.06 11.24 0.12
N THR A 49 -5.73 11.34 1.41
CA THR A 49 -5.40 10.19 2.25
C THR A 49 -6.59 9.24 2.35
N VAL A 50 -7.78 9.75 2.67
CA VAL A 50 -9.01 8.95 2.80
C VAL A 50 -9.36 8.23 1.48
N VAL A 51 -9.34 8.93 0.35
CA VAL A 51 -9.62 8.35 -0.96
C VAL A 51 -8.60 7.27 -1.31
N THR A 52 -7.31 7.51 -1.02
CA THR A 52 -6.26 6.52 -1.26
C THR A 52 -6.51 5.23 -0.45
N PHE A 53 -6.93 5.36 0.81
CA PHE A 53 -7.34 4.20 1.63
C PHE A 53 -8.56 3.48 1.07
N ILE A 54 -9.60 4.21 0.66
CA ILE A 54 -10.83 3.64 0.08
C ILE A 54 -10.51 2.82 -1.18
N VAL A 55 -9.64 3.32 -2.05
CA VAL A 55 -9.23 2.63 -3.28
C VAL A 55 -8.41 1.37 -2.98
N LEU A 56 -7.61 1.39 -1.90
CA LEU A 56 -6.77 0.27 -1.49
C LEU A 56 -7.56 -0.88 -0.82
N SER A 57 -8.61 -0.57 -0.08
CA SER A 57 -9.43 -1.56 0.64
C SER A 57 -9.88 -2.77 -0.20
N PRO A 58 -10.47 -2.61 -1.41
CA PRO A 58 -10.90 -3.76 -2.21
C PRO A 58 -9.71 -4.61 -2.70
N THR A 59 -8.56 -4.00 -2.97
CA THR A 59 -7.36 -4.73 -3.40
C THR A 59 -6.80 -5.58 -2.27
N ILE A 60 -6.69 -5.00 -1.07
CA ILE A 60 -6.19 -5.67 0.15
C ILE A 60 -7.09 -6.86 0.51
N GLY A 61 -8.41 -6.65 0.49
CA GLY A 61 -9.38 -7.71 0.79
C GLY A 61 -9.27 -8.90 -0.18
N ARG A 62 -9.12 -8.63 -1.48
CA ARG A 62 -8.97 -9.68 -2.50
C ARG A 62 -7.65 -10.45 -2.38
N THR A 63 -6.55 -9.76 -2.08
CA THR A 63 -5.25 -10.43 -1.89
C THR A 63 -5.24 -11.30 -0.64
N LEU A 64 -5.84 -10.82 0.45
CA LEU A 64 -5.97 -11.59 1.69
C LEU A 64 -6.81 -12.85 1.49
N LEU A 65 -8.00 -12.72 0.86
CA LEU A 65 -8.87 -13.86 0.57
C LEU A 65 -8.18 -14.89 -0.33
N MET A 66 -7.51 -14.45 -1.40
CA MET A 66 -6.73 -15.37 -2.25
C MET A 66 -5.62 -16.09 -1.48
N SER A 67 -4.95 -15.40 -0.56
CA SER A 67 -3.94 -16.03 0.30
C SER A 67 -4.57 -17.10 1.20
N ILE A 68 -5.75 -16.83 1.78
CA ILE A 68 -6.48 -17.80 2.61
C ILE A 68 -6.90 -19.01 1.77
N TYR A 69 -7.49 -18.80 0.60
CA TYR A 69 -7.89 -19.89 -0.31
C TYR A 69 -6.72 -20.79 -0.71
N ARG A 70 -5.54 -20.21 -0.94
CA ARG A 70 -4.32 -20.97 -1.24
C ARG A 70 -3.88 -21.87 -0.09
N VAL A 71 -3.91 -21.35 1.13
CA VAL A 71 -3.53 -22.12 2.33
C VAL A 71 -4.54 -23.23 2.61
N LEU A 72 -5.83 -22.92 2.52
CA LEU A 72 -6.90 -23.91 2.68
C LEU A 72 -6.79 -25.04 1.65
N GLY A 73 -6.52 -24.72 0.38
CA GLY A 73 -6.35 -25.71 -0.69
C GLY A 73 -5.06 -26.54 -0.61
N THR A 74 -4.11 -26.18 0.26
CA THR A 74 -2.94 -27.04 0.57
C THR A 74 -3.12 -27.91 1.82
N LEU A 75 -4.07 -27.55 2.69
CA LEU A 75 -4.35 -28.27 3.93
C LEU A 75 -5.40 -29.37 3.77
N TYR A 76 -6.21 -29.31 2.70
CA TYR A 76 -7.23 -30.29 2.35
C TYR A 76 -6.90 -30.90 0.99
#